data_AF-A0A1E4JN84-F1
#
_entry.id   AF-A0A1E4JN84-F1
#
_cell.length_a   1.000
_cell.length_b   1.000
_cell.length_c   1.000
_cell.angle_alpha   90.00
_cell.angle_beta   90.00
_cell.angle_gamma   90.00
#
_symmetry.space_group_name_H-M   'P 1'
#
loop_
_entity.id
_entity.type
_entity.pdbx_description
1 polymer ?
#
loop_
_entity_poly.entity_id
_entity_poly.type
_entity_poly.pdbx_seq_one_letter_code
_entity_poly.pdbx_strand_id
1 'polypeptide(L)'
;MCIINPMLVEDIVPLAGGQADIMCRIGISWNSWIKILAGQPVRQSLGERLRTRILAAAEGIEGFGAKFPAAGGGLDRAALADAFLLPSLSGAKDDDEDWQPAAFGHGAADQVDERGARFAAAGRG
;
A
#
# COMPACT_ATOMS: atom_id res chain seq x y z
N MET A 1 -12.72 -9.14 -3.92
CA MET A 1 -11.25 -9.27 -3.87
C MET A 1 -10.67 -9.47 -5.27
N CYS A 2 -9.43 -9.04 -5.52
CA CYS A 2 -8.71 -9.22 -6.78
C CYS A 2 -7.26 -9.62 -6.53
N ILE A 3 -6.59 -10.15 -7.56
CA ILE A 3 -5.16 -10.47 -7.53
C ILE A 3 -4.45 -9.50 -8.45
N ILE A 4 -3.34 -8.90 -7.99
CA ILE A 4 -2.47 -8.13 -8.88
C ILE A 4 -1.73 -9.12 -9.76
N ASN A 5 -1.77 -8.92 -11.08
CA ASN A 5 -1.16 -9.85 -12.01
C ASN A 5 0.34 -10.06 -11.68
N PRO A 6 0.75 -11.28 -11.28
CA PRO A 6 2.12 -11.54 -10.83
C PRO A 6 3.17 -11.20 -11.88
N MET A 7 2.82 -11.29 -13.17
CA MET A 7 3.74 -10.94 -14.26
C MET A 7 4.14 -9.45 -14.24
N LEU A 8 3.31 -8.58 -13.66
CA LEU A 8 3.59 -7.15 -13.53
C LEU A 8 4.29 -6.84 -12.21
N VAL A 9 4.05 -7.65 -11.18
CA VAL A 9 4.65 -7.46 -9.86
C VAL A 9 6.17 -7.49 -9.96
N GLU A 10 6.74 -8.37 -10.78
CA GLU A 10 8.18 -8.44 -11.04
C GLU A 10 8.78 -7.11 -11.53
N ASP A 11 8.07 -6.39 -12.40
CA ASP A 11 8.54 -5.09 -12.92
C ASP A 11 8.28 -3.93 -11.94
N ILE A 12 7.35 -4.11 -11.00
CA ILE A 12 7.01 -3.12 -9.97
C ILE A 12 7.98 -3.22 -8.79
N VAL A 13 8.50 -4.42 -8.48
CA VAL A 13 9.43 -4.66 -7.36
C VAL A 13 10.63 -3.69 -7.33
N PRO A 14 11.32 -3.41 -8.45
CA PRO A 14 12.43 -2.44 -8.44
C PRO A 14 12.03 -1.01 -8.04
N LEU A 15 10.75 -0.62 -8.19
CA LEU A 15 10.25 0.69 -7.77
C LEU A 15 10.12 0.81 -6.25
N ALA A 16 9.98 -0.34 -5.60
CA ALA A 16 9.89 -0.52 -4.17
C ALA A 16 11.29 -0.69 -3.57
N GLY A 17 12.11 0.37 -3.60
CA GLY A 17 13.47 0.37 -3.02
C GLY A 17 13.55 0.00 -1.52
N GLY A 18 12.39 -0.11 -0.85
CA GLY A 18 12.22 -0.71 0.47
C GLY A 18 10.82 -0.44 1.02
N GLN A 19 10.60 -0.76 2.28
CA GLN A 19 9.33 -0.52 2.97
C GLN A 19 8.87 0.95 2.93
N ALA A 20 9.81 1.89 3.10
CA ALA A 20 9.52 3.31 3.04
C ALA A 20 9.05 3.74 1.64
N ASP A 21 9.69 3.24 0.57
CA ASP A 21 9.30 3.56 -0.80
C ASP A 21 7.94 2.98 -1.17
N ILE A 22 7.58 1.80 -0.65
CA ILE A 22 6.23 1.25 -0.78
C ILE A 22 5.17 2.19 -0.19
N MET A 23 5.39 2.69 1.02
CA MET A 23 4.40 3.55 1.69
C MET A 23 4.39 4.97 1.10
N CYS A 24 5.54 5.51 0.70
CA CYS A 24 5.64 6.88 0.20
C CYS A 24 5.36 7.02 -1.29
N ARG A 25 5.85 6.10 -2.13
CA ARG A 25 5.72 6.16 -3.60
C ARG A 25 4.51 5.39 -4.09
N ILE A 26 4.35 4.15 -3.63
CA ILE A 26 3.23 3.30 -4.05
C ILE A 26 1.98 3.58 -3.22
N GLY A 27 2.14 4.02 -1.95
CA GLY A 27 1.11 4.33 -0.96
C GLY A 27 0.11 3.22 -0.73
N ILE A 28 0.65 2.03 -0.56
CA ILE A 28 0.00 0.88 0.06
C ILE A 28 0.79 0.49 1.32
N SER A 29 0.16 -0.24 2.23
CA SER A 29 0.86 -0.75 3.42
C SER A 29 1.88 -1.83 3.03
N TRP A 30 2.92 -2.00 3.85
CA TRP A 30 3.87 -3.10 3.70
C TRP A 30 3.20 -4.47 3.75
N ASN A 31 2.22 -4.69 4.64
CA ASN A 31 1.47 -5.95 4.71
C ASN A 31 0.72 -6.24 3.41
N SER A 32 0.10 -5.22 2.80
CA SER A 32 -0.55 -5.36 1.50
C SER A 32 0.45 -5.72 0.41
N TRP A 33 1.66 -5.13 0.46
CA TRP A 33 2.72 -5.46 -0.48
C TRP A 33 3.20 -6.90 -0.34
N ILE A 34 3.40 -7.41 0.88
CA ILE A 34 3.73 -8.82 1.12
C ILE A 34 2.66 -9.77 0.56
N LYS A 35 1.36 -9.45 0.72
CA LYS A 35 0.27 -10.22 0.11
C LYS A 35 0.37 -10.25 -1.42
N ILE A 36 0.65 -9.11 -2.03
CA ILE A 36 0.82 -8.97 -3.48
C ILE A 36 1.99 -9.82 -3.98
N LEU A 37 3.15 -9.77 -3.30
CA LEU A 37 4.31 -10.59 -3.64
C LEU A 37 4.02 -12.09 -3.54
N ALA A 38 3.19 -12.49 -2.59
CA ALA A 38 2.75 -13.88 -2.43
C ALA A 38 1.63 -14.30 -3.40
N GLY A 39 1.21 -13.43 -4.33
CA GLY A 39 0.11 -13.70 -5.26
C GLY A 39 -1.26 -13.83 -4.57
N GLN A 40 -1.39 -13.29 -3.35
CA GLN A 40 -2.61 -13.39 -2.56
C GLN A 40 -3.63 -12.30 -2.95
N PRO A 41 -4.93 -12.58 -2.77
CA PRO A 41 -5.97 -11.59 -3.04
C PRO A 41 -5.87 -10.36 -2.13
N VAL A 42 -6.20 -9.20 -2.69
CA VAL A 42 -6.34 -7.93 -2.00
C VAL A 42 -7.72 -7.32 -2.27
N ARG A 43 -8.08 -6.31 -1.48
CA ARG A 43 -9.32 -5.54 -1.69
C ARG A 43 -9.32 -4.88 -3.07
N GLN A 44 -10.49 -4.88 -3.69
CA GLN A 44 -10.69 -4.27 -5.02
C GLN A 44 -10.22 -2.82 -5.05
N SER A 45 -10.59 -2.02 -4.05
CA SER A 45 -10.21 -0.60 -3.94
C SER A 45 -8.69 -0.39 -3.79
N LEU A 46 -7.98 -1.33 -3.17
CA LEU A 46 -6.51 -1.28 -3.09
C LEU A 46 -5.89 -1.59 -4.45
N GLY A 47 -6.38 -2.62 -5.13
CA GLY A 47 -5.93 -2.98 -6.48
C GLY A 47 -6.14 -1.86 -7.49
N GLU A 48 -7.32 -1.21 -7.45
CA GLU A 48 -7.62 -0.06 -8.32
C GLU A 48 -6.71 1.14 -8.05
N ARG A 49 -6.48 1.47 -6.77
CA ARG A 49 -5.55 2.56 -6.41
C ARG A 49 -4.13 2.27 -6.90
N LEU A 50 -3.67 1.04 -6.73
CA LEU A 50 -2.36 0.61 -7.21
C LEU A 50 -2.29 0.70 -8.74
N ARG A 51 -3.29 0.18 -9.45
CA ARG A 51 -3.41 0.27 -10.92
C ARG A 51 -3.29 1.72 -11.39
N THR A 52 -4.05 2.65 -10.82
CA THR A 52 -4.01 4.06 -11.22
C THR A 52 -2.61 4.66 -11.09
N ARG A 53 -1.91 4.38 -9.98
CA ARG A 53 -0.57 4.91 -9.72
C ARG A 53 0.47 4.33 -10.66
N ILE A 54 0.43 3.01 -10.86
CA ILE A 54 1.37 2.34 -11.75
C ILE A 54 1.14 2.75 -13.21
N LEU A 55 -0.11 2.90 -13.66
CA LEU A 55 -0.42 3.38 -15.01
C LEU A 55 0.07 4.82 -15.27
N ALA A 56 0.06 5.67 -14.24
CA ALA A 56 0.62 7.02 -14.33
C ALA A 56 2.16 7.01 -14.49
N ALA A 57 2.83 6.02 -13.91
CA ALA A 57 4.29 5.84 -14.00
C ALA A 57 4.75 4.89 -15.12
N ALA A 58 3.82 4.29 -15.87
CA ALA A 58 4.08 3.10 -16.68
C ALA A 58 5.13 3.26 -17.80
N GLU A 59 5.29 4.46 -18.36
CA GLU A 59 6.34 4.73 -19.37
C GLU A 59 7.77 4.63 -18.82
N GLY A 60 7.95 4.86 -17.51
CA GLY A 60 9.24 4.77 -16.85
C GLY A 60 9.53 3.39 -16.24
N ILE A 61 8.62 2.43 -16.37
CA ILE A 61 8.76 1.09 -15.81
C ILE A 61 9.32 0.18 -16.89
N GLU A 62 10.54 -0.31 -16.65
CA GLU A 62 11.20 -1.26 -17.54
C GLU A 62 10.38 -2.55 -17.64
N GLY A 63 10.32 -3.16 -18.84
CA GLY A 63 9.59 -4.40 -19.08
C GLY A 63 8.14 -4.22 -19.54
N PHE A 64 7.45 -3.14 -19.16
CA PHE A 64 6.05 -2.92 -19.56
C PHE A 64 5.87 -2.76 -21.06
N GLY A 65 6.72 -1.98 -21.73
CA GLY A 65 6.66 -1.83 -23.19
C GLY A 65 6.93 -3.12 -23.96
N ALA A 66 7.69 -4.06 -23.38
CA ALA A 66 7.92 -5.38 -23.98
C ALA A 66 6.73 -6.33 -23.77
N LYS A 67 6.06 -6.25 -22.61
CA LYS A 67 4.89 -7.07 -22.26
C LYS A 67 3.61 -6.60 -22.94
N PHE A 68 3.47 -5.30 -23.16
CA PHE A 68 2.30 -4.67 -23.80
C PHE A 68 2.74 -3.73 -24.92
N PRO A 69 3.22 -4.25 -26.07
CA PRO A 69 3.65 -3.43 -27.18
C PRO A 69 2.45 -2.79 -27.89
N ALA A 70 2.47 -1.48 -28.08
CA ALA A 70 1.51 -0.81 -28.96
C ALA A 70 1.89 -1.02 -30.44
N ALA A 71 0.88 -1.12 -31.33
CA ALA A 71 1.08 -1.37 -32.76
C ALA A 71 1.95 -0.30 -33.48
N GLY A 72 2.08 0.90 -32.91
CA GLY A 72 2.93 2.00 -33.40
C GLY A 72 4.25 2.17 -32.65
N GLY A 73 4.60 1.23 -31.76
CA GLY A 73 5.72 1.36 -30.82
C GLY A 73 5.31 2.00 -29.49
N GLY A 74 6.05 1.67 -28.43
CA GLY A 74 5.75 2.10 -27.07
C GLY A 74 4.78 1.17 -26.35
N LEU A 75 4.10 1.71 -25.33
CA LEU A 75 3.28 0.96 -24.38
C LEU A 75 1.78 1.01 -24.73
N ASP A 76 1.16 -0.15 -24.90
CA ASP A 76 -0.30 -0.28 -24.93
C ASP A 76 -0.86 -0.18 -23.50
N ARG A 77 -1.24 1.05 -23.13
CA ARG A 77 -1.81 1.34 -21.81
C ARG A 77 -3.15 0.66 -21.57
N ALA A 78 -3.96 0.45 -22.60
CA ALA A 78 -5.27 -0.18 -22.42
C ALA A 78 -5.09 -1.66 -22.08
N ALA A 79 -4.25 -2.36 -22.86
CA ALA A 79 -3.93 -3.76 -22.61
C ALA A 79 -3.27 -3.96 -21.24
N LEU A 80 -2.32 -3.09 -20.85
CA LEU A 80 -1.72 -3.11 -19.51
C LEU A 80 -2.77 -2.94 -18.42
N ALA A 81 -3.68 -1.98 -18.59
CA ALA A 81 -4.69 -1.66 -17.60
C ALA A 81 -5.67 -2.83 -17.42
N ASP A 82 -6.07 -3.49 -18.50
CA ASP A 82 -6.98 -4.64 -18.47
C ASP A 82 -6.32 -5.88 -17.87
N ALA A 83 -5.03 -6.09 -18.13
CA ALA A 83 -4.26 -7.19 -17.58
C ALA A 83 -3.85 -6.98 -16.11
N PHE A 84 -4.05 -5.80 -15.53
CA PHE A 84 -3.49 -5.44 -14.23
C PHE A 84 -4.13 -6.19 -13.06
N LEU A 85 -5.45 -6.32 -13.08
CA LEU A 85 -6.24 -6.94 -12.03
C LEU A 85 -6.85 -8.23 -12.53
N LEU A 86 -6.43 -9.34 -11.92
CA LEU A 86 -6.99 -10.66 -12.17
C LEU A 86 -8.15 -10.92 -11.20
N PRO A 87 -9.20 -11.63 -11.64
CA PRO A 87 -10.26 -12.05 -10.74
C PRO A 87 -9.70 -13.00 -9.68
N SER A 88 -10.07 -12.80 -8.41
CA SER A 88 -9.78 -13.77 -7.37
C SER A 88 -10.76 -14.93 -7.48
N LEU A 89 -10.28 -16.12 -7.86
CA LEU A 89 -11.11 -17.33 -8.01
C LEU A 89 -11.57 -17.90 -6.65
N SER A 90 -11.11 -17.35 -5.53
CA SER A 90 -11.63 -17.68 -4.21
C SER A 90 -12.99 -16.99 -4.01
N GLY A 91 -14.07 -17.75 -3.99
CA GLY A 91 -15.36 -17.34 -3.41
C GLY A 91 -15.30 -17.14 -1.88
N ALA A 92 -14.16 -16.66 -1.37
CA ALA A 92 -14.01 -16.27 0.02
C ALA A 92 -14.75 -14.94 0.21
N LYS A 93 -15.78 -14.98 1.06
CA LYS A 93 -16.53 -13.81 1.51
C LYS A 93 -15.56 -12.72 1.97
N ASP A 94 -15.96 -11.48 1.77
CA ASP A 94 -15.31 -10.27 2.30
C ASP A 94 -15.34 -10.26 3.85
N ASP A 95 -14.71 -11.23 4.51
CA ASP A 95 -14.63 -11.33 5.97
C ASP A 95 -13.40 -10.55 6.49
N ASP A 96 -13.24 -9.29 6.07
CA ASP A 96 -12.31 -8.33 6.69
C ASP A 96 -13.09 -7.14 7.30
N GLU A 97 -14.17 -7.45 8.02
CA GLU A 97 -14.84 -6.50 8.91
C GLU A 97 -14.10 -6.41 10.25
N ASP A 98 -12.79 -6.10 10.25
CA ASP A 98 -12.06 -5.75 11.50
C ASP A 98 -10.71 -5.05 11.28
N TRP A 99 -10.55 -4.25 10.21
CA TRP A 99 -9.38 -3.37 10.11
C TRP A 99 -9.62 -2.09 10.93
N GLN A 100 -9.35 -2.15 12.24
CA GLN A 100 -9.05 -0.96 13.02
C GLN A 100 -7.57 -0.58 12.81
N PRO A 101 -7.24 0.67 12.47
CA PRO A 101 -5.86 1.10 12.45
C PRO A 101 -5.32 1.04 13.88
N ALA A 102 -4.49 0.02 14.17
CA ALA A 102 -3.67 0.04 15.37
C ALA A 102 -2.89 1.35 15.37
N ALA A 103 -3.10 2.14 16.41
CA ALA A 103 -2.44 3.41 16.65
C ALA A 103 -0.93 3.25 16.44
N PHE A 104 -0.43 3.77 15.32
CA PHE A 104 0.97 4.14 15.22
C PHE A 104 1.18 5.18 16.31
N GLY A 105 1.94 4.80 17.34
CA GLY A 105 2.13 5.61 18.53
C GLY A 105 2.57 7.03 18.18
N HIS A 106 1.67 8.00 18.39
CA HIS A 106 2.11 9.30 18.86
C HIS A 106 2.54 9.08 20.31
N GLY A 107 3.85 9.12 20.51
CA GLY A 107 4.47 9.09 21.82
C GLY A 107 3.84 10.12 22.75
N ALA A 108 3.71 9.70 24.00
CA ALA A 108 3.25 10.47 25.13
C ALA A 108 3.83 11.90 25.17
N ALA A 109 2.95 12.88 25.11
CA ALA A 109 3.16 14.22 25.67
C ALA A 109 1.80 14.93 25.73
N ASP A 110 0.96 14.53 26.67
CA ASP A 110 0.11 15.45 27.47
C ASP A 110 -0.69 14.61 28.49
N GLN A 111 -0.02 14.15 29.55
CA GLN A 111 -0.70 13.79 30.79
C GLN A 111 -0.26 14.84 31.81
N VAL A 112 -1.02 15.92 31.87
CA VAL A 112 -0.93 16.89 32.93
C VAL A 112 -1.46 16.19 34.20
N ASP A 113 -0.53 15.79 35.06
CA ASP A 113 -0.80 15.21 36.38
C ASP A 113 -1.43 16.28 37.28
N GLU A 114 -2.76 16.30 37.39
CA GLU A 114 -3.48 17.12 38.38
C GLU A 114 -3.59 16.42 39.75
N ARG A 115 -2.58 15.64 40.17
CA ARG A 115 -2.55 15.01 41.51
C ARG A 115 -1.21 15.13 42.26
N GLY A 116 -0.39 16.11 41.92
CA GLY A 116 0.91 16.37 42.56
C GLY A 116 1.06 17.70 43.33
N ALA A 117 -0.02 18.39 43.73
CA ALA A 117 0.07 19.68 44.44
C ALA A 117 -0.54 19.66 45.87
N ARG A 118 -0.05 18.75 46.72
CA ARG A 118 -0.11 18.91 48.18
C ARG A 118 1.22 18.44 48.75
N PHE A 119 1.81 19.29 49.60
CA PHE A 119 3.11 19.16 50.29
C PHE A 119 4.33 19.82 49.61
N ALA A 120 4.38 21.16 49.66
CA ALA A 120 5.63 21.90 49.87
C ALA A 120 5.35 23.39 50.18
N ALA A 121 5.09 23.73 51.45
CA ALA A 121 5.36 25.06 52.02
C ALA A 121 5.12 25.06 53.53
N ALA A 122 6.00 24.36 54.26
CA ALA A 122 6.28 24.69 55.65
C ALA A 122 7.64 25.41 55.67
N GLY A 123 7.65 26.65 56.16
CA GLY A 123 8.88 27.36 56.54
C GLY A 123 9.26 28.54 55.64
N ARG A 124 8.83 29.74 56.05
CA ARG A 124 9.71 30.92 56.30
C ARG A 124 8.89 32.13 56.75
N GLY A 125 9.31 32.75 57.86
CA GLY A 125 9.01 34.14 58.22
C GLY A 125 7.99 34.31 59.32
#